data_AF-A0A9X2ERF4-F1
#
_entry.id   AF-A0A9X2ERF4-F1
#
_cell.length_a   1.000
_cell.length_b   1.000
_cell.length_c   1.000
_cell.angle_alpha   90.00
_cell.angle_beta   90.00
_cell.angle_gamma   90.00
#
_symmetry.space_group_name_H-M   'P 1'
#
loop_
_entity.id
_entity.type
_entity.pdbx_description
1 polymer ?
#
loop_
_entity_poly.entity_id
_entity_poly.type
_entity_poly.pdbx_seq_one_letter_code
_entity_poly.pdbx_strand_id
1 'polypeptide(L)'
;ADEGTAKVALESEFEVGATSKNNTVPNSVRNIAQVLSDARLSGHNGWYLKADPAMHDTIEVLYLDGQQAPVLEQQNGWNIDGVEFKVRLDAAAKAWDAKGMVKTPKT
;
A
#
# COMPACT_ATOMS: atom_id res chain seq x y z
N ALA A 1 -3.68 -7.47 11.75
CA ALA A 1 -5.09 -7.87 11.66
C ALA A 1 -5.29 -8.54 10.32
N ASP A 2 -5.99 -9.67 10.28
CA ASP A 2 -6.22 -10.39 9.03
C ASP A 2 -7.17 -9.59 8.15
N GLU A 3 -6.90 -9.51 6.84
CA GLU A 3 -7.68 -8.73 5.87
C GLU A 3 -9.19 -8.97 6.00
N GLY A 4 -9.60 -10.21 6.21
CA GLY A 4 -11.01 -10.58 6.38
C GLY A 4 -11.66 -9.89 7.58
N THR A 5 -10.97 -9.82 8.73
CA THR A 5 -11.50 -9.14 9.92
C THR A 5 -11.61 -7.63 9.73
N ALA A 6 -10.65 -7.03 9.02
CA ALA A 6 -10.67 -5.60 8.71
C ALA A 6 -11.82 -5.24 7.74
N LYS A 7 -12.04 -6.06 6.70
CA LYS A 7 -13.14 -5.87 5.76
C LYS A 7 -14.49 -6.01 6.45
N VAL A 8 -14.66 -7.03 7.29
CA VAL A 8 -15.89 -7.18 8.09
C VAL A 8 -16.16 -5.94 8.94
N ALA A 9 -15.14 -5.37 9.60
CA ALA A 9 -15.32 -4.16 10.41
C ALA A 9 -15.74 -2.92 9.58
N LEU A 10 -15.21 -2.76 8.37
CA LEU A 10 -15.42 -1.56 7.55
C LEU A 10 -16.60 -1.65 6.59
N GLU A 11 -16.98 -2.84 6.13
CA GLU A 11 -18.01 -3.04 5.09
C GLU A 11 -19.38 -3.37 5.70
N SER A 12 -19.42 -3.89 6.93
CA SER A 12 -20.66 -4.27 7.62
C SER A 12 -21.63 -3.10 7.76
N GLU A 13 -22.91 -3.36 7.51
CA GLU A 13 -24.00 -2.39 7.68
C GLU A 13 -24.28 -2.08 9.16
N PHE A 14 -24.14 -3.09 10.02
CA PHE A 14 -24.37 -2.99 11.46
C PHE A 14 -23.06 -3.12 12.25
N GLU A 15 -23.08 -2.66 13.50
CA GLU A 15 -21.92 -2.66 14.38
C GLU A 15 -21.34 -4.08 14.56
N VAL A 16 -20.01 -4.19 14.51
CA VAL A 16 -19.30 -5.46 14.68
C VAL A 16 -18.98 -5.70 16.16
N GLY A 17 -19.06 -6.96 16.59
CA GLY A 17 -18.78 -7.34 17.99
C GLY A 17 -19.98 -7.29 18.94
N ALA A 18 -21.19 -7.05 18.42
CA ALA A 18 -22.41 -7.17 19.20
C ALA A 18 -22.65 -8.62 19.67
N THR A 19 -23.05 -8.79 20.94
CA THR A 19 -23.38 -10.11 21.52
C THR A 19 -24.65 -10.71 20.90
N SER A 20 -25.55 -9.87 20.38
CA SER A 20 -26.79 -10.28 19.72
C SER A 20 -26.57 -10.46 18.22
N LYS A 21 -27.04 -11.59 17.66
CA LYS A 21 -26.98 -11.88 16.21
C LYS A 21 -27.96 -11.08 15.36
N ASN A 22 -28.91 -10.36 15.97
CA ASN A 22 -29.88 -9.50 15.29
C ASN A 22 -29.64 -8.03 15.64
N ASN A 23 -28.38 -7.61 15.54
CA ASN A 23 -28.02 -6.23 15.79
C ASN A 23 -28.53 -5.34 14.66
N THR A 24 -29.18 -4.24 15.03
CA THR A 24 -29.72 -3.23 14.10
C THR A 24 -29.05 -1.87 14.30
N VAL A 25 -28.08 -1.77 15.21
CA VAL A 25 -27.31 -0.54 15.41
C VAL A 25 -26.42 -0.33 14.19
N PRO A 26 -26.58 0.79 13.45
CA PRO A 26 -25.78 1.07 12.27
C PRO A 26 -24.28 1.20 12.58
N ASN A 27 -23.45 0.74 11.65
CA ASN A 27 -22.00 0.87 11.75
C ASN A 27 -21.56 2.32 11.48
N SER A 28 -21.09 3.02 12.51
CA SER A 28 -20.62 4.41 12.40
C SER A 28 -19.31 4.57 11.63
N VAL A 29 -18.50 3.51 11.53
CA VAL A 29 -17.21 3.52 10.84
C VAL A 29 -17.28 2.82 9.47
N ARG A 30 -18.50 2.62 8.94
CA ARG A 30 -18.66 1.97 7.64
C ARG A 30 -18.05 2.81 6.52
N ASN A 31 -17.27 2.18 5.64
CA ASN A 31 -16.65 2.78 4.47
C ASN A 31 -15.73 3.99 4.75
N ILE A 32 -15.23 4.17 5.98
CA ILE A 32 -14.31 5.28 6.29
C ILE A 32 -12.91 5.10 5.68
N ALA A 33 -12.56 3.86 5.31
CA ALA A 33 -11.28 3.50 4.75
C ALA A 33 -11.40 2.28 3.84
N GLN A 34 -10.50 2.17 2.87
CA GLN A 34 -10.32 0.99 2.06
C GLN A 34 -9.26 0.08 2.70
N VAL A 35 -9.57 -1.21 2.82
CA VAL A 35 -8.60 -2.20 3.29
C VAL A 35 -7.62 -2.55 2.17
N LEU A 36 -6.34 -2.35 2.43
CA LEU A 36 -5.23 -2.82 1.60
C LEU A 36 -4.41 -3.84 2.40
N SER A 37 -4.20 -5.02 1.82
CA SER A 37 -3.38 -6.09 2.37
C SER A 37 -2.28 -6.47 1.38
N ASP A 38 -1.08 -6.75 1.89
CA ASP A 38 0.03 -7.26 1.10
C ASP A 38 0.92 -8.13 1.99
N ALA A 39 1.40 -9.27 1.48
CA ALA A 39 2.27 -10.18 2.23
C ALA A 39 3.63 -9.55 2.61
N ARG A 40 4.10 -8.55 1.86
CA ARG A 40 5.32 -7.78 2.14
C ARG A 40 5.11 -6.76 3.27
N LEU A 41 3.86 -6.42 3.60
CA LEU A 41 3.52 -5.63 4.78
C LEU A 41 3.55 -6.52 6.04
N SER A 42 4.70 -7.16 6.27
CA SER A 42 4.94 -8.08 7.39
C SER A 42 5.79 -7.41 8.48
N GLY A 43 5.81 -8.02 9.68
CA GLY A 43 6.73 -7.62 10.75
C GLY A 43 6.22 -6.60 11.76
N HIS A 44 4.94 -6.25 11.73
CA HIS A 44 4.38 -5.27 12.66
C HIS A 44 3.07 -5.76 13.27
N ASN A 45 3.05 -5.94 14.60
CA ASN A 45 1.88 -6.29 15.40
C ASN A 45 0.88 -5.12 15.46
N GLY A 46 0.37 -4.67 14.32
CA GLY A 46 -0.47 -3.49 14.22
C GLY A 46 -1.06 -3.28 12.83
N TRP A 47 -1.80 -2.19 12.67
CA TRP A 47 -2.32 -1.73 11.39
C TRP A 47 -1.81 -0.32 11.08
N TYR A 48 -1.87 0.01 9.79
CA TYR A 48 -1.45 1.30 9.26
C TYR A 48 -2.65 1.98 8.63
N LEU A 49 -2.69 3.30 8.76
CA LEU A 49 -3.67 4.13 8.09
C LEU A 49 -2.92 5.29 7.43
N LYS A 50 -3.24 5.56 6.18
CA LYS A 50 -2.78 6.73 5.47
C LYS A 50 -3.97 7.55 5.01
N ALA A 51 -3.79 8.86 4.92
CA ALA A 51 -4.77 9.75 4.31
C ALA A 51 -5.00 9.40 2.84
N ASP A 52 -6.13 9.85 2.31
CA ASP A 52 -6.44 9.72 0.88
C ASP A 52 -5.34 10.42 0.04
N PRO A 53 -4.65 9.68 -0.85
CA PRO A 53 -3.63 10.26 -1.71
C PRO A 53 -4.15 11.37 -2.64
N ALA A 54 -5.47 11.45 -2.90
CA ALA A 54 -6.06 12.56 -3.65
C ALA A 54 -6.13 13.86 -2.84
N MET A 55 -6.11 13.78 -1.51
CA MET A 55 -6.15 14.94 -0.62
C MET A 55 -4.76 15.30 -0.07
N HIS A 56 -3.97 14.29 0.30
CA HIS A 56 -2.64 14.45 0.89
C HIS A 56 -1.67 13.39 0.36
N ASP A 57 -0.57 13.84 -0.22
CA ASP A 57 0.49 12.93 -0.64
C ASP A 57 1.30 12.45 0.58
N THR A 58 1.17 11.16 0.89
CA THR A 58 1.81 10.53 2.05
C THR A 58 3.01 9.69 1.66
N ILE A 59 2.93 8.98 0.52
CA ILE A 59 3.95 8.05 0.04
C ILE A 59 4.11 8.30 -1.46
N GLU A 60 5.28 8.78 -1.84
CA GLU A 60 5.58 9.12 -3.22
C GLU A 60 6.63 8.17 -3.80
N VAL A 61 6.45 7.84 -5.09
CA VAL A 61 7.46 7.15 -5.90
C VAL A 61 8.18 8.20 -6.73
N LEU A 62 9.49 8.28 -6.54
CA LEU A 62 10.38 9.25 -7.16
C LEU A 62 11.24 8.55 -8.21
N TYR A 63 11.43 9.23 -9.33
CA TYR A 63 12.25 8.75 -10.44
C TYR A 63 13.42 9.72 -10.66
N LEU A 64 14.60 9.17 -10.92
CA LEU A 64 15.77 10.01 -11.18
C LEU A 64 15.55 10.82 -12.47
N ASP A 65 15.72 12.13 -12.38
CA ASP A 65 15.49 13.10 -13.47
C ASP A 65 14.09 12.98 -14.15
N GLY A 66 13.10 12.46 -13.42
CA GLY A 66 11.75 12.24 -13.94
C GLY A 66 11.62 11.12 -14.98
N GLN A 67 12.65 10.29 -15.16
CA GLN A 67 12.63 9.15 -16.09
C GLN A 67 11.84 7.97 -15.51
N GLN A 68 10.54 7.90 -15.83
CA GLN A 68 9.66 6.84 -15.33
C GLN A 68 9.79 5.52 -16.09
N ALA A 69 10.22 5.58 -17.34
CA ALA A 69 10.40 4.40 -18.18
C ALA A 69 11.75 3.73 -17.91
N PRO A 70 11.84 2.39 -17.93
CA PRO A 70 13.11 1.69 -17.89
C PRO A 70 13.98 2.09 -19.10
N VAL A 71 15.27 2.28 -18.86
CA VAL A 71 16.25 2.52 -19.92
C VAL A 71 16.74 1.17 -20.44
N LEU A 72 16.70 1.01 -21.77
CA LEU A 72 17.20 -0.16 -22.49
C LEU A 72 18.53 0.19 -23.17
N GLU A 73 19.58 -0.52 -22.77
CA GLU A 73 20.91 -0.45 -23.40
C GLU A 73 21.13 -1.79 -24.11
N GLN A 74 21.57 -1.76 -25.38
CA GLN A 74 21.91 -2.95 -26.15
C GLN A 74 23.35 -2.89 -26.64
N GLN A 75 24.07 -4.00 -26.56
CA GLN A 75 25.42 -4.14 -27.09
C GLN A 75 25.55 -5.43 -27.90
N ASN A 76 26.06 -5.33 -29.12
CA ASN A 76 26.37 -6.51 -29.92
C ASN A 76 27.64 -7.18 -29.35
N GLY A 77 27.59 -8.50 -29.19
CA GLY A 77 28.70 -9.29 -28.71
C GLY A 77 29.86 -9.32 -29.70
N TRP A 78 31.09 -9.21 -29.19
CA TRP A 78 32.31 -9.37 -30.00
C TRP A 78 32.78 -10.83 -30.08
N ASN A 79 32.64 -11.58 -28.99
CA ASN A 79 33.11 -12.97 -28.89
C ASN A 79 32.07 -14.01 -29.29
N ILE A 80 30.80 -13.60 -29.40
CA ILE A 80 29.67 -14.49 -29.66
C ILE A 80 28.67 -13.71 -30.52
N ASP A 81 28.06 -14.37 -31.50
CA ASP A 81 26.97 -13.81 -32.30
C ASP A 81 25.70 -13.74 -31.45
N GLY A 82 25.57 -12.65 -30.71
CA GLY A 82 24.48 -12.40 -29.78
C GLY A 82 24.38 -10.92 -29.43
N VAL A 83 23.24 -10.53 -28.87
CA VAL A 83 22.97 -9.16 -28.40
C VAL A 83 22.75 -9.22 -26.89
N GLU A 84 23.53 -8.43 -26.15
CA GLU A 84 23.36 -8.23 -24.72
C GLU A 84 22.40 -7.08 -24.48
N PHE A 85 21.40 -7.32 -23.65
CA PHE A 85 20.42 -6.31 -23.23
C PHE A 85 20.60 -6.01 -21.76
N LYS A 86 20.65 -4.73 -21.42
CA LYS A 86 20.63 -4.22 -20.06
C LYS A 86 19.39 -3.36 -19.86
N VAL A 87 18.63 -3.69 -18.83
CA VAL A 87 17.47 -2.92 -18.40
C VAL A 87 17.83 -2.27 -17.07
N ARG A 88 17.73 -0.94 -16.98
CA ARG A 88 17.91 -0.20 -15.73
C ARG A 88 16.72 0.70 -15.44
N LEU A 89 16.35 0.81 -14.17
CA LEU A 89 15.32 1.73 -13.70
C LEU A 89 15.78 2.34 -12.38
N ASP A 90 15.83 3.66 -12.33
CA ASP A 90 16.24 4.43 -11.17
C ASP A 90 14.99 4.98 -10.46
N ALA A 91 14.49 4.21 -9.49
CA ALA A 91 13.28 4.53 -8.73
C ALA A 91 13.52 4.42 -7.22
N ALA A 92 12.90 5.32 -6.46
CA ALA A 92 12.89 5.32 -5.01
C ALA A 92 11.46 5.53 -4.49
N ALA A 93 11.16 5.05 -3.29
CA ALA A 93 9.91 5.32 -2.60
C ALA A 93 10.20 5.95 -1.25
N LYS A 94 9.45 6.99 -0.88
CA LYS A 94 9.66 7.71 0.38
C LYS A 94 8.32 8.11 1.01
N ALA A 95 8.24 7.95 2.33
CA ALA A 95 7.19 8.56 3.14
C ALA A 95 7.50 10.05 3.38
N TRP A 96 6.52 10.92 3.17
CA TRP A 96 6.69 12.37 3.27
C TRP A 96 5.91 12.96 4.44
N ASP A 97 4.59 13.05 4.34
CA ASP A 97 3.76 13.68 5.35
C ASP A 97 3.35 12.71 6.46
N ALA A 98 4.13 12.73 7.55
CA ALA A 98 3.86 11.94 8.75
C ALA A 98 2.52 12.30 9.42
N LYS A 99 1.94 13.49 9.18
CA LYS A 99 0.64 13.88 9.77
C LYS A 99 -0.51 13.10 9.15
N GLY A 100 -0.38 12.75 7.88
CA GLY A 100 -1.35 11.93 7.14
C GLY A 100 -1.17 10.43 7.37
N MET A 101 -0.27 10.00 8.26
CA MET A 101 0.03 8.58 8.47
C MET A 101 -0.03 8.21 9.94
N VAL A 102 -0.72 7.12 10.25
CA VAL A 102 -0.84 6.58 11.60
C VAL A 102 -0.46 5.10 11.59
N LYS A 103 0.30 4.70 12.59
CA LYS A 103 0.58 3.31 12.91
C LYS A 103 0.10 3.05 14.33
N THR A 104 -0.59 1.95 14.56
CA THR A 104 -0.94 1.58 15.94
C THR A 104 0.30 1.29 16.78
N PRO A 105 0.27 1.62 18.08
CA PRO A 105 1.30 1.18 19.01
C PRO A 105 1.42 -0.35 18.96
N LYS A 106 2.65 -0.84 19.16
CA LYS A 106 2.88 -2.28 19.37
C LYS A 106 2.35 -2.62 20.77
N THR A 107 1.28 -3.40 20.85
CA THR A 107 0.93 -4.11 22.08
C THR A 107 1.96 -5.21 22.34
#